data_AF-A0A4Q3AXM5-F1
#
_entry.id   AF-A0A4Q3AXM5-F1
#
_cell.length_a   1.000
_cell.length_b   1.000
_cell.length_c   1.000
_cell.angle_alpha   90.00
_cell.angle_beta   90.00
_cell.angle_gamma   90.00
#
_symmetry.space_group_name_H-M   'P 1'
#
loop_
_entity.id
_entity.type
_entity.pdbx_description
1 polymer ?
#
loop_
_entity_poly.entity_id
_entity_poly.type
_entity_poly.pdbx_seq_one_letter_code
_entity_poly.pdbx_strand_id
1 'polypeptide(L)'
;MSHQHLHIVSLDVPLPVDYGGVMDIFYKINWLHQLGIKIHLHCFTNGRPPQDELDNYCEEVFYYERKSFLQALPLKIPYMVASRNHPLLLKNLSKDNYPVLLEGIQCSYLLYTG
;
A
#
# COMPACT_ATOMS: atom_id res chain seq x y z
N MET A 1 14.44 -6.53 21.80
CA MET A 1 13.08 -6.71 21.26
C MET A 1 13.22 -7.12 19.80
N SER A 2 12.52 -8.16 19.34
CA SER A 2 12.55 -8.52 17.92
C SER A 2 11.96 -7.36 17.11
N HIS A 3 12.71 -6.86 16.12
CA HIS A 3 12.16 -5.89 15.17
C HIS A 3 11.04 -6.58 14.40
N GLN A 4 9.82 -6.07 14.54
CA GLN A 4 8.66 -6.61 13.82
C GLN A 4 8.59 -5.94 12.46
N HIS A 5 8.49 -6.74 11.40
CA HIS A 5 8.37 -6.27 10.03
C HIS A 5 6.90 -6.29 9.58
N LEU A 6 6.52 -5.34 8.73
CA LEU A 6 5.16 -5.23 8.20
C LEU A 6 5.19 -4.72 6.75
N HIS A 7 4.52 -5.41 5.85
CA HIS A 7 4.19 -4.88 4.54
C HIS A 7 2.92 -4.04 4.60
N ILE A 8 2.95 -2.85 4.02
CA ILE A 8 1.75 -2.00 3.84
C ILE A 8 1.55 -1.77 2.35
N VAL A 9 0.40 -2.18 1.81
CA VAL A 9 0.03 -1.95 0.41
C VAL A 9 -0.92 -0.77 0.33
N SER A 10 -0.41 0.36 -0.16
CA SER A 10 -1.12 1.62 -0.30
C SER A 10 -1.75 1.78 -1.69
N LEU A 11 -2.94 2.39 -1.69
CA LEU A 11 -3.71 2.70 -2.90
C LEU A 11 -3.09 3.81 -3.76
N ASP A 12 -2.23 4.64 -3.17
CA ASP A 12 -1.45 5.71 -3.83
C ASP A 12 -0.16 6.04 -3.04
N VAL A 13 0.68 6.95 -3.53
CA VAL A 13 1.83 7.47 -2.76
C VAL A 13 1.33 8.35 -1.60
N PRO A 14 1.66 8.02 -0.32
CA PRO A 14 1.06 8.68 0.84
C PRO A 14 1.61 10.09 1.14
N LEU A 15 2.39 10.65 0.23
CA LEU A 15 2.91 12.02 0.29
C LEU A 15 2.70 12.73 -1.06
N PRO A 16 2.52 14.07 -1.07
CA PRO A 16 2.30 14.94 0.11
C PRO A 16 0.98 14.66 0.83
N VAL A 17 0.85 14.95 2.12
CA VAL A 17 -0.39 14.62 2.86
C VAL A 17 -1.50 15.64 2.58
N ASP A 18 -2.13 15.55 1.41
CA ASP A 18 -3.02 16.58 0.85
C ASP A 18 -4.49 16.15 0.71
N TYR A 19 -4.83 14.88 1.00
CA TYR A 19 -6.22 14.43 1.12
C TYR A 19 -6.40 13.28 2.12
N GLY A 20 -7.65 13.05 2.55
CA GLY A 20 -7.98 12.12 3.63
C GLY A 20 -7.53 10.67 3.43
N GLY A 21 -7.50 10.19 2.18
CA GLY A 21 -7.12 8.79 1.88
C GLY A 21 -5.63 8.50 2.09
N VAL A 22 -4.75 9.49 1.88
CA VAL A 22 -3.30 9.36 2.15
C VAL A 22 -2.93 9.81 3.55
N MET A 23 -3.72 10.71 4.16
CA MET A 23 -3.61 11.09 5.57
C MET A 23 -3.55 9.87 6.50
N ASP A 24 -4.57 8.99 6.43
CA ASP A 24 -4.63 7.81 7.31
C ASP A 24 -3.42 6.90 7.11
N ILE A 25 -3.03 6.67 5.85
CA ILE A 25 -1.91 5.79 5.50
C ILE A 25 -0.58 6.36 5.99
N PHE A 26 -0.31 7.65 5.73
CA PHE A 26 0.93 8.29 6.13
C PHE A 26 1.11 8.31 7.65
N TYR A 27 0.09 8.76 8.39
CA TYR A 27 0.22 8.84 9.84
C TYR A 27 0.30 7.45 10.50
N LYS A 28 -0.35 6.43 9.92
CA LYS A 28 -0.17 5.03 10.33
C LYS A 28 1.27 4.57 10.15
N ILE A 29 1.89 4.85 9.00
CA ILE A 29 3.31 4.57 8.75
C ILE A 29 4.19 5.27 9.79
N ASN A 30 3.99 6.59 9.99
CA ASN A 30 4.76 7.38 10.95
C ASN A 30 4.66 6.83 12.38
N TRP A 31 3.46 6.50 12.86
CA TRP A 31 3.29 5.97 14.22
C TRP A 31 3.87 4.56 14.38
N LEU A 32 3.68 3.67 13.40
CA LEU A 32 4.26 2.32 13.44
C LEU A 32 5.79 2.37 13.43
N HIS A 33 6.37 3.27 12.63
CA HIS A 33 7.81 3.52 12.62
C HIS A 33 8.33 3.95 14.00
N GLN A 34 7.65 4.89 14.67
CA GLN A 34 8.02 5.34 16.02
C GLN A 34 7.95 4.23 17.08
N LEU A 35 7.10 3.21 16.86
CA LEU A 35 7.04 2.01 17.69
C LEU A 35 8.16 0.98 17.35
N GLY A 36 9.04 1.30 16.41
CA GLY A 36 10.15 0.45 15.99
C GLY A 36 9.78 -0.65 14.99
N ILE A 37 8.60 -0.56 14.36
CA ILE A 37 8.17 -1.48 13.31
C ILE A 37 8.88 -1.14 11.99
N LYS A 38 9.39 -2.19 11.34
CA LYS A 38 10.14 -2.12 10.09
C LYS A 38 9.18 -2.23 8.92
N ILE A 39 8.94 -1.12 8.24
CA ILE A 39 7.87 -1.01 7.24
C ILE A 39 8.44 -1.25 5.85
N HIS A 40 7.82 -2.16 5.10
CA HIS A 40 8.04 -2.38 3.67
C HIS A 40 6.83 -1.83 2.92
N LEU A 41 6.95 -0.64 2.34
CA LEU A 41 5.83 0.09 1.77
C LEU A 41 5.67 -0.24 0.28
N HIS A 42 4.44 -0.50 -0.14
CA HIS A 42 4.06 -0.85 -1.51
C HIS A 42 3.05 0.17 -2.02
N CYS A 43 3.46 1.09 -2.88
CA CYS A 43 2.62 2.17 -3.40
C CYS A 43 2.21 1.89 -4.84
N PHE A 44 0.91 1.87 -5.11
CA PHE A 44 0.47 2.15 -6.47
C PHE A 44 0.67 3.63 -6.78
N THR A 45 0.98 3.99 -8.03
CA THR A 45 1.14 5.38 -8.46
C THR A 45 0.07 5.71 -9.49
N ASN A 46 -0.59 6.86 -9.31
CA ASN A 46 -1.57 7.37 -10.26
C ASN A 46 -1.48 8.89 -10.36
N GLY A 47 -0.40 9.38 -10.99
CA GLY A 47 -0.10 10.80 -11.11
C GLY A 47 0.66 11.40 -9.91
N ARG A 48 0.84 10.63 -8.83
CA ARG A 48 1.70 11.00 -7.70
C ARG A 48 3.08 10.33 -7.86
N PRO A 49 4.17 11.10 -7.90
CA PRO A 49 5.51 10.55 -8.10
C PRO A 49 6.03 9.86 -6.84
N PRO A 50 7.07 9.02 -6.96
CA PRO A 50 7.86 8.55 -5.82
C PRO A 50 8.31 9.68 -4.90
N GLN A 51 8.44 9.38 -3.61
CA GLN A 51 8.82 10.35 -2.57
C GLN A 51 9.93 9.77 -1.69
N ASP A 52 11.15 10.27 -1.84
CA ASP A 52 12.33 9.82 -1.08
C ASP A 52 12.17 10.09 0.42
N GLU A 53 11.33 11.05 0.82
CA GLU A 53 11.02 11.30 2.23
C GLU A 53 10.45 10.07 2.95
N LEU A 54 9.81 9.15 2.21
CA LEU A 54 9.28 7.89 2.77
C LEU A 54 10.37 6.96 3.29
N ASP A 55 11.60 7.08 2.81
CA ASP A 55 12.75 6.28 3.25
C ASP A 55 13.17 6.61 4.69
N ASN A 56 12.74 7.76 5.23
CA ASN A 56 12.93 8.08 6.64
C ASN A 56 12.05 7.22 7.57
N TYR A 57 10.98 6.64 7.03
CA TYR A 57 9.99 5.89 7.81
C TYR A 57 9.97 4.39 7.46
N CYS A 58 10.42 4.02 6.27
CA CYS A 58 10.34 2.67 5.71
C CYS A 58 11.72 2.07 5.45
N GLU A 59 11.86 0.74 5.58
CA GLU A 59 13.08 0.04 5.18
C GLU A 59 13.20 -0.08 3.66
N GLU A 60 12.07 -0.24 2.98
CA GLU A 60 11.97 -0.30 1.53
C GLU A 60 10.68 0.35 1.06
N VAL A 61 10.72 1.04 -0.08
CA VAL A 61 9.53 1.56 -0.76
C VAL A 61 9.50 1.06 -2.20
N PHE A 62 8.42 0.39 -2.54
CA PHE A 62 8.16 -0.14 -3.88
C PHE A 62 7.06 0.66 -4.55
N TYR A 63 7.26 0.96 -5.83
CA TYR A 63 6.30 1.72 -6.64
C TYR A 63 5.79 0.87 -7.80
N TYR A 64 4.48 0.90 -8.02
CA TYR A 64 3.80 0.14 -9.05
C TYR A 64 2.89 1.05 -9.87
N GLU A 65 3.03 1.02 -11.19
CA GLU A 65 2.12 1.76 -12.06
C GLU A 65 0.71 1.19 -11.95
N ARG A 66 -0.27 2.05 -11.68
CA ARG A 66 -1.68 1.70 -11.73
C ARG A 66 -2.12 1.60 -13.19
N LYS A 67 -2.80 0.51 -13.56
CA LYS A 67 -3.35 0.36 -14.90
C LYS A 67 -4.43 1.40 -15.20
N SER A 68 -4.40 1.94 -16.41
CA SER A 68 -5.47 2.80 -16.93
C SER A 68 -6.79 2.02 -17.06
N PHE A 69 -7.90 2.74 -17.17
CA PHE A 69 -9.23 2.15 -17.31
C PHE A 69 -9.32 1.15 -18.47
N LEU A 70 -8.69 1.47 -19.61
CA LEU A 70 -8.67 0.61 -20.80
C LEU A 70 -7.85 -0.68 -20.62
N GLN A 71 -6.89 -0.66 -19.69
CA GLN A 71 -6.01 -1.80 -19.39
C GLN A 71 -6.54 -2.65 -18.23
N ALA A 72 -7.59 -2.20 -17.54
CA ALA A 72 -8.18 -2.87 -16.41
C ALA A 72 -9.27 -3.86 -16.87
N LEU A 73 -8.84 -5.08 -17.19
CA LEU A 73 -9.70 -6.25 -17.38
C LEU A 73 -9.52 -7.19 -16.17
N PRO A 74 -10.56 -7.92 -15.72
CA PRO A 74 -11.91 -8.06 -16.29
C PRO A 74 -12.99 -7.20 -15.62
N LEU A 75 -14.09 -6.94 -16.36
CA LEU A 75 -15.31 -6.20 -15.94
C LEU A 75 -16.04 -6.76 -14.70
N LYS A 76 -15.62 -7.92 -14.17
CA LYS A 76 -16.26 -8.62 -13.05
C LYS A 76 -15.84 -8.14 -11.66
N ILE A 77 -14.76 -7.36 -11.57
CA ILE A 77 -14.25 -6.83 -10.31
C ILE A 77 -14.19 -5.30 -10.36
N PRO A 78 -14.37 -4.60 -9.22
CA PRO A 78 -14.32 -3.14 -9.19
C PRO A 78 -13.02 -2.60 -9.78
N TYR A 79 -13.10 -1.54 -10.57
CA TYR A 79 -11.94 -0.91 -11.21
C TYR A 79 -10.82 -0.57 -10.22
N MET A 80 -11.19 -0.15 -8.99
CA MET A 80 -10.24 0.15 -7.92
C MET A 80 -9.34 -1.04 -7.55
N VAL A 81 -9.85 -2.27 -7.69
CA VAL A 81 -9.11 -3.53 -7.49
C VAL A 81 -8.40 -3.95 -8.78
N ALA A 82 -9.14 -3.99 -9.91
CA ALA A 82 -8.62 -4.48 -11.19
C ALA A 82 -7.41 -3.69 -11.70
N SER A 83 -7.37 -2.38 -11.42
CA SER A 83 -6.27 -1.51 -11.83
C SER A 83 -4.99 -1.66 -10.99
N ARG A 84 -5.04 -2.40 -9.88
CA ARG A 84 -3.97 -2.55 -8.89
C ARG A 84 -3.49 -3.99 -8.76
N ASN A 85 -3.19 -4.65 -9.90
CA ASN A 85 -2.77 -6.06 -9.97
C ASN A 85 -1.35 -6.25 -10.53
N HIS A 86 -0.42 -5.37 -10.17
CA HIS A 86 0.94 -5.40 -10.71
C HIS A 86 1.69 -6.69 -10.29
N PRO A 87 2.29 -7.46 -11.21
CA PRO A 87 2.88 -8.76 -10.90
C PRO A 87 4.06 -8.70 -9.91
N LEU A 88 4.79 -7.58 -9.90
CA LEU A 88 5.87 -7.37 -8.93
C LEU A 88 5.38 -7.22 -7.49
N LEU A 89 4.11 -6.86 -7.26
CA LEU A 89 3.56 -6.79 -5.90
C LEU A 89 3.63 -8.17 -5.25
N LEU A 90 3.03 -9.18 -5.90
CA LEU A 90 3.06 -10.56 -5.39
C LEU A 90 4.50 -11.08 -5.28
N LYS A 91 5.34 -10.82 -6.28
CA LYS A 91 6.75 -11.23 -6.25
C LYS A 91 7.49 -10.68 -5.03
N ASN A 92 7.26 -9.42 -4.65
CA ASN A 92 7.93 -8.82 -3.49
C ASN A 92 7.35 -9.32 -2.17
N LEU A 93 6.01 -9.41 -2.06
CA LEU A 93 5.34 -9.94 -0.87
C LEU A 93 5.67 -11.41 -0.59
N SER A 94 6.11 -12.18 -1.60
CA SER A 94 6.49 -13.60 -1.45
C SER A 94 7.97 -13.82 -1.12
N LYS A 95 8.78 -12.78 -0.89
CA LYS A 95 10.21 -12.93 -0.55
C LYS A 95 10.45 -13.37 0.89
N ASP A 96 9.46 -13.15 1.76
CA ASP A 96 9.49 -13.43 3.18
C ASP A 96 8.08 -13.84 3.66
N ASN A 97 7.89 -13.93 4.97
CA ASN A 97 6.62 -14.28 5.60
C ASN A 97 6.14 -13.19 6.57
N TYR A 98 6.49 -11.93 6.32
CA TYR A 98 6.04 -10.83 7.16
C TYR A 98 4.55 -10.55 6.95
N PRO A 99 3.82 -10.08 8.00
CA PRO A 99 2.42 -9.70 7.87
C PRO A 99 2.20 -8.67 6.76
N VAL A 100 1.05 -8.74 6.09
CA VAL A 100 0.65 -7.82 5.02
C VAL A 100 -0.64 -7.11 5.41
N LEU A 101 -0.59 -5.78 5.45
CA LEU A 101 -1.75 -4.90 5.59
C LEU A 101 -2.12 -4.32 4.21
N LEU A 102 -3.33 -4.62 3.75
CA LEU A 102 -3.88 -4.04 2.51
C LEU A 102 -4.74 -2.81 2.85
N GLU A 103 -4.35 -1.64 2.36
CA GLU A 103 -5.09 -0.38 2.57
C GLU A 103 -6.27 -0.22 1.60
N GLY A 104 -7.13 0.76 1.89
CA GLY A 104 -8.34 1.02 1.10
C GLY A 104 -9.57 0.23 1.57
N ILE A 105 -9.50 -0.33 2.77
CA ILE A 105 -10.57 -1.07 3.43
C ILE A 105 -11.23 -0.13 4.43
N GLN A 106 -12.09 0.78 3.95
CA GLN A 106 -12.58 1.92 4.73
C GLN A 106 -13.69 1.53 5.73
N CYS A 107 -13.37 0.52 6.56
CA CYS A 107 -14.19 -0.10 7.59
C CYS A 107 -15.21 -1.11 7.06
N SER A 108 -14.79 -2.09 6.24
CA SER A 108 -15.60 -3.09 5.50
C SER A 108 -16.29 -4.18 6.35
N TYR A 109 -16.96 -3.69 7.39
CA TYR A 109 -18.15 -4.17 8.08
C TYR A 109 -18.17 -5.60 8.64
N LEU A 110 -17.23 -6.00 9.50
CA LEU A 110 -17.28 -7.33 10.15
C LEU A 110 -17.26 -8.53 9.16
N LEU A 111 -16.84 -8.28 7.91
CA LEU A 111 -16.20 -9.23 6.99
C LEU A 111 -17.10 -10.28 6.27
N TYR A 112 -18.33 -9.92 5.95
CA TYR A 112 -19.20 -10.45 4.87
C TYR A 112 -19.00 -11.90 4.33
N THR A 113 -20.04 -12.74 4.45
CA THR A 113 -20.02 -14.20 4.19
C THR A 113 -20.63 -14.67 2.86
N GLY A 114 -20.94 -13.78 1.92
CA GLY A 114 -21.54 -14.13 0.62
C GLY A 114 -22.80 -13.36 0.31
#